data_AF-A0A7Y2BLK3-F1
#
_entry.id   AF-A0A7Y2BLK3-F1
#
_cell.length_a   1.000
_cell.length_b   1.000
_cell.length_c   1.000
_cell.angle_alpha   90.00
_cell.angle_beta   90.00
_cell.angle_gamma   90.00
#
_symmetry.space_group_name_H-M   'P 1'
#
loop_
_entity.id
_entity.type
_entity.pdbx_description
1 polymer ?
#
loop_
_entity_poly.entity_id
_entity_poly.type
_entity_poly.pdbx_seq_one_letter_code
_entity_poly.pdbx_strand_id
1 'polypeptide(L)'
;MDSAKALRVIRGLARANRIRLTAHADREAAECGTSRPHIRCALVNAKRIRASGPDRASDWTVAGPDLDGDELQIALIIEDGLLIITVY
;
A
#
# COMPACT_ATOMS: atom_id res chain seq x y z
N MET A 1 -6.09 15.04 5.98
CA MET A 1 -6.94 14.17 5.14
C MET A 1 -7.53 13.10 6.04
N ASP A 2 -8.84 12.80 5.93
CA ASP A 2 -9.45 11.71 6.71
C ASP A 2 -9.20 10.32 6.08
N SER A 3 -9.40 9.26 6.86
CA SER A 3 -9.18 7.87 6.46
C SER A 3 -10.05 7.43 5.27
N ALA A 4 -11.31 7.85 5.19
CA ALA A 4 -12.20 7.43 4.11
C ALA A 4 -11.80 8.06 2.76
N LYS A 5 -11.40 9.33 2.79
CA LYS A 5 -10.84 10.05 1.65
C LYS A 5 -9.50 9.46 1.24
N ALA A 6 -8.61 9.17 2.19
CA ALA A 6 -7.33 8.54 1.94
C ALA A 6 -7.50 7.17 1.25
N LEU A 7 -8.39 6.32 1.75
CA LEU A 7 -8.67 5.02 1.15
C LEU A 7 -9.20 5.14 -0.29
N ARG A 8 -10.07 6.12 -0.56
CA ARG A 8 -10.57 6.38 -1.92
C ARG A 8 -9.44 6.82 -2.86
N VAL A 9 -8.56 7.71 -2.40
CA VAL A 9 -7.40 8.17 -3.18
C VAL A 9 -6.45 7.00 -3.47
N ILE A 10 -6.10 6.21 -2.45
CA ILE A 10 -5.20 5.05 -2.57
C ILE A 10 -5.73 4.04 -3.58
N ARG A 11 -7.01 3.65 -3.46
CA ARG A 11 -7.63 2.75 -4.44
C ARG A 11 -7.60 3.33 -5.86
N GLY A 12 -7.82 4.64 -6.01
CA GLY A 12 -7.75 5.33 -7.30
C GLY A 12 -6.35 5.29 -7.92
N LEU A 13 -5.32 5.63 -7.14
CA LEU A 13 -3.93 5.61 -7.60
C LEU A 13 -3.43 4.19 -7.91
N ALA A 14 -3.82 3.21 -7.09
CA ALA A 14 -3.50 1.80 -7.33
C ALA A 14 -4.14 1.25 -8.61
N ARG A 15 -5.39 1.62 -8.91
CA ARG A 15 -6.06 1.27 -10.18
C ARG A 15 -5.31 1.84 -11.37
N ALA A 16 -4.85 3.09 -11.26
CA ALA A 16 -4.04 3.79 -12.27
C ALA A 16 -2.58 3.30 -12.32
N ASN A 17 -2.21 2.27 -11.56
CA ASN A 17 -0.86 1.71 -11.48
C ASN A 17 0.22 2.75 -11.08
N ARG A 18 -0.16 3.73 -10.26
CA ARG A 18 0.72 4.78 -9.74
C ARG A 18 1.37 4.33 -8.44
N ILE A 19 2.10 3.22 -8.51
CA ILE A 19 2.73 2.57 -7.36
C ILE A 19 4.25 2.56 -7.54
N ARG A 20 4.95 2.91 -6.48
CA ARG A 20 6.41 2.81 -6.35
C ARG A 20 6.73 2.10 -5.05
N LEU A 21 7.68 1.19 -5.09
CA LEU A 21 8.24 0.56 -3.91
C LEU A 21 9.58 1.22 -3.63
N THR A 22 9.88 1.49 -2.37
CA THR A 22 11.27 1.77 -1.97
C THR A 22 12.12 0.51 -2.18
N ALA A 23 13.43 0.65 -2.23
CA ALA A 23 14.33 -0.50 -2.32
C ALA A 23 14.15 -1.49 -1.15
N HIS A 24 13.82 -0.97 0.04
CA HIS A 24 13.52 -1.79 1.21
C HIS A 24 12.24 -2.62 1.02
N ALA A 25 11.14 -1.98 0.63
CA ALA A 25 9.86 -2.65 0.40
C ALA A 25 9.91 -3.63 -0.78
N ASP A 26 10.65 -3.31 -1.84
CA ASP A 26 10.84 -4.21 -3.00
C ASP A 26 11.60 -5.49 -2.59
N ARG A 27 12.61 -5.35 -1.72
CA ARG A 27 13.33 -6.50 -1.14
C ARG A 27 12.46 -7.34 -0.23
N GLU A 28 11.75 -6.73 0.72
CA GLU A 28 10.85 -7.46 1.62
C GLU A 28 9.74 -8.18 0.86
N ALA A 29 9.12 -7.52 -0.13
CA ALA A 29 8.12 -8.15 -0.99
C ALA A 29 8.69 -9.38 -1.71
N ALA A 30 9.92 -9.30 -2.23
CA ALA A 30 10.57 -10.43 -2.88
C ALA A 30 10.87 -11.58 -1.90
N GLU A 31 11.33 -11.29 -0.68
CA GLU A 31 11.58 -12.29 0.37
C GLU A 31 10.29 -13.00 0.81
N CYS A 32 9.16 -12.27 0.83
CA CYS A 32 7.83 -12.80 1.14
C CYS A 32 7.12 -13.41 -0.09
N GLY A 33 7.79 -13.57 -1.24
CA GLY A 33 7.17 -14.11 -2.46
C GLY A 33 6.05 -13.25 -3.04
N THR A 34 5.97 -11.98 -2.65
CA THR A 34 4.94 -11.03 -3.04
C THR A 34 5.36 -10.23 -4.25
N SER A 35 4.52 -10.22 -5.27
CA SER A 35 4.76 -9.49 -6.51
C SER A 35 4.06 -8.13 -6.53
N ARG A 36 4.48 -7.22 -7.42
CA ARG A 36 3.77 -5.94 -7.64
C ARG A 36 2.28 -6.12 -7.98
N PRO A 37 1.86 -7.13 -8.77
CA PRO A 37 0.46 -7.48 -8.94
C PRO A 37 -0.29 -7.78 -7.63
N HIS A 38 0.31 -8.50 -6.68
CA HIS A 38 -0.30 -8.82 -5.37
C HIS A 38 -0.55 -7.55 -4.57
N ILE A 39 0.48 -6.71 -4.46
CA ILE A 39 0.43 -5.41 -3.79
C ILE A 39 -0.63 -4.51 -4.41
N ARG A 40 -0.67 -4.43 -5.76
CA ARG A 40 -1.68 -3.64 -6.46
C ARG A 40 -3.09 -4.17 -6.17
N CYS A 41 -3.30 -5.49 -6.20
CA CYS A 41 -4.59 -6.09 -5.87
C CYS A 41 -5.03 -5.70 -4.45
N ALA A 42 -4.14 -5.87 -3.47
CA ALA A 42 -4.38 -5.51 -2.08
C ALA A 42 -4.76 -4.03 -1.93
N LEU A 43 -4.07 -3.11 -2.59
CA LEU A 43 -4.39 -1.67 -2.52
C LEU A 43 -5.71 -1.32 -3.22
N VAL A 44 -6.02 -1.97 -4.34
CA VAL A 44 -7.30 -1.76 -5.05
C VAL A 44 -8.49 -2.26 -4.24
N ASN A 45 -8.32 -3.39 -3.56
CA ASN A 45 -9.37 -4.06 -2.78
C ASN A 45 -9.30 -3.75 -1.28
N ALA A 46 -8.37 -2.91 -0.85
CA ALA A 46 -8.13 -2.56 0.54
C ALA A 46 -9.41 -2.13 1.24
N LYS A 47 -9.76 -2.76 2.36
CA LYS A 47 -10.99 -2.46 3.12
C LYS A 47 -10.70 -1.63 4.37
N ARG A 48 -9.47 -1.71 4.87
CA ARG A 48 -9.06 -1.08 6.13
C ARG A 48 -7.89 -0.16 5.88
N ILE A 49 -7.91 0.96 6.58
CA ILE A 49 -6.84 1.95 6.59
C ILE A 49 -6.75 2.55 7.99
N ARG A 50 -5.53 2.83 8.42
CA ARG A 50 -5.25 3.61 9.62
C ARG A 50 -4.09 4.56 9.35
N ALA A 51 -4.09 5.69 10.05
CA ALA A 51 -2.89 6.50 10.13
C ALA A 51 -1.77 5.67 10.77
N SER A 52 -0.59 5.72 10.17
CA SER A 52 0.60 5.15 10.76
C SER A 52 1.03 5.99 11.98
N GLY A 53 1.71 5.36 12.94
CA GLY A 53 2.25 6.06 14.11
C GLY A 53 3.39 7.02 13.73
N PRO A 54 3.70 8.01 14.57
CA PRO A 54 4.70 9.06 14.28
C PRO A 54 6.12 8.49 14.05
N ASP A 55 6.42 7.30 14.59
CA ASP A 55 7.71 6.65 14.48
C ASP A 55 7.88 5.81 13.20
N ARG A 56 6.90 5.84 12.28
CA ARG A 56 6.97 5.10 11.01
C ARG A 56 7.27 6.02 9.85
N ALA A 57 8.08 5.54 8.90
CA ALA A 57 8.34 6.19 7.62
C ALA A 57 7.14 6.07 6.63
N SER A 58 5.91 6.13 7.13
CA SER A 58 4.68 6.01 6.36
C SER A 58 3.59 6.86 7.00
N ASP A 59 2.64 7.35 6.21
CA ASP A 59 1.49 8.10 6.71
C ASP A 59 0.31 7.17 6.95
N TRP A 60 0.22 6.10 6.15
CA TRP A 60 -0.92 5.18 6.13
C TRP A 60 -0.46 3.74 6.17
N THR A 61 -1.15 2.94 6.98
CA THR A 61 -1.12 1.48 6.87
C THR A 61 -2.46 1.02 6.30
N VAL A 62 -2.40 0.28 5.20
CA VAL A 62 -3.56 -0.19 4.45
C VAL A 62 -3.60 -1.71 4.50
N ALA A 63 -4.78 -2.30 4.68
CA ALA A 63 -4.95 -3.75 4.62
C ALA A 63 -5.97 -4.17 3.56
N GLY A 64 -5.59 -5.17 2.76
CA GLY A 64 -6.42 -5.69 1.69
C GLY A 64 -5.97 -7.07 1.20
N PRO A 65 -6.87 -7.84 0.57
CA PRO A 65 -6.55 -9.15 0.02
C PRO A 65 -5.74 -9.01 -1.28
N ASP A 66 -4.72 -9.83 -1.44
CA ASP A 66 -3.94 -9.93 -2.67
C ASP A 66 -4.63 -10.77 -3.76
N LEU A 67 -3.85 -11.31 -4.72
CA LEU A 67 -4.40 -12.16 -5.79
C LEU A 67 -4.72 -13.58 -5.30
N ASP A 68 -4.06 -14.04 -4.25
CA ASP A 68 -4.26 -15.37 -3.68
C ASP A 68 -5.34 -15.36 -2.58
N GLY A 69 -5.76 -14.16 -2.16
CA GLY A 69 -6.78 -13.92 -1.15
C GLY A 69 -6.19 -13.68 0.25
N ASP A 70 -4.86 -13.70 0.36
CA ASP A 70 -4.14 -13.44 1.58
C ASP A 70 -4.15 -11.95 1.89
N GLU A 71 -4.31 -11.61 3.17
CA GLU A 71 -4.40 -10.21 3.56
C GLU A 71 -3.01 -9.60 3.75
N LEU A 72 -2.71 -8.59 2.94
CA LEU A 72 -1.47 -7.84 3.02
C LEU A 72 -1.66 -6.58 3.85
N GLN A 73 -0.67 -6.26 4.67
CA GLN A 73 -0.55 -4.95 5.31
C GLN A 73 0.52 -4.15 4.59
N ILE A 74 0.17 -2.95 4.13
CA ILE A 74 1.06 -2.14 3.29
C ILE A 74 1.20 -0.78 3.93
N ALA A 75 2.43 -0.40 4.28
CA ALA A 75 2.76 0.92 4.77
C ALA A 75 3.16 1.83 3.59
N LEU A 76 2.50 2.99 3.47
CA LEU A 76 2.72 3.89 2.34
C LEU A 76 2.58 5.37 2.71
N ILE A 77 3.14 6.21 1.84
CA ILE A 77 2.86 7.64 1.75
C ILE A 77 2.22 7.96 0.38
N ILE A 78 1.50 9.08 0.33
CA ILE A 78 0.94 9.62 -0.91
C ILE A 78 1.73 10.89 -1.24
N GLU A 79 2.51 10.85 -2.31
CA GLU A 79 3.38 11.95 -2.71
C GLU A 79 3.22 12.18 -4.21
N ASP A 80 2.96 13.42 -4.63
CA ASP A 80 2.80 13.83 -6.04
C ASP A 80 1.87 12.93 -6.88
N GLY A 81 0.83 12.38 -6.24
CA GLY A 81 -0.11 11.47 -6.90
C GLY A 81 0.45 10.07 -7.18
N LEU A 82 1.50 9.67 -6.46
CA LEU A 82 2.05 8.32 -6.39
C LEU A 82 1.79 7.71 -5.01
N LEU A 83 1.64 6.39 -4.98
CA LEU A 83 1.74 5.60 -3.76
C LEU A 83 3.18 5.13 -3.62
N ILE A 84 3.87 5.60 -2.60
CA ILE A 84 5.22 5.15 -2.27
C ILE A 84 5.10 4.18 -1.11
N ILE A 85 5.38 2.92 -1.37
CA ILE A 85 5.33 1.83 -0.40
C ILE A 85 6.68 1.77 0.30
N THR A 86 6.67 1.91 1.63
CA THR A 86 7.89 2.05 2.42
C THR A 86 8.23 0.81 3.25
N VAL A 87 7.21 0.04 3.66
CA VAL A 87 7.35 -1.24 4.40
C VAL A 87 6.25 -2.19 3.94
N TYR A 88 6.61 -3.47 3.87
CA TYR A 88 5.72 -4.57 3.52
C TYR A 88 5.60 -5.57 4.67
#